data_AF-A0AB74DUK0-F1
#
_entry.id   AF-A0AB74DUK0-F1
#
_cell.length_a   1.000
_cell.length_b   1.000
_cell.length_c   1.000
_cell.angle_alpha   90.00
_cell.angle_beta   90.00
_cell.angle_gamma   90.00
#
_symmetry.space_group_name_H-M   'P 1'
#
loop_
_entity.id
_entity.type
_entity.pdbx_description
1 polymer ?
#
loop_
_entity_poly.entity_id
_entity_poly.type
_entity_poly.pdbx_seq_one_letter_code
_entity_poly.pdbx_strand_id
1 'polypeptide(L)'
;MDGKVPKPNVVYEAGEHRYLYRTDEVGRIDRAYAEDLQLKLHEDRLRHNSNTLDKEIGDHAGHIFGDLFGGSPELDNLVSQAKDVNLKEYRRIERD
;
A
#
# COMPACT_ATOMS: atom_id res chain seq x y z
N MET A 1 -4.84 6.03 18.95
CA MET A 1 -5.40 6.86 17.87
C MET A 1 -5.65 5.94 16.70
N ASP A 2 -6.92 5.72 16.38
CA ASP A 2 -7.48 4.70 15.47
C ASP A 2 -7.19 4.94 13.98
N GLY A 3 -6.01 5.46 13.65
CA GLY A 3 -5.66 5.83 12.28
C GLY A 3 -5.00 4.68 11.54
N LYS A 4 -5.51 4.40 10.33
CA LYS A 4 -4.85 3.66 9.23
C LYS A 4 -5.13 2.18 9.07
N VAL A 5 -6.02 1.57 9.87
CA VAL A 5 -6.73 0.36 9.41
C VAL A 5 -7.90 0.81 8.53
N PRO A 6 -8.00 0.37 7.27
CA PRO A 6 -9.08 0.79 6.40
C PRO A 6 -10.44 0.32 6.92
N LYS A 7 -11.43 1.22 6.88
CA LYS A 7 -12.82 0.86 7.21
C LYS A 7 -13.45 0.08 6.04
N PRO A 8 -14.49 -0.74 6.28
CA PRO A 8 -15.24 -1.34 5.19
C PRO A 8 -16.00 -0.32 4.32
N ASN A 9 -16.10 -0.60 3.02
CA ASN A 9 -16.92 0.13 2.04
C ASN A 9 -16.70 1.66 2.02
N VAL A 10 -15.45 2.12 2.12
CA VAL A 10 -15.11 3.54 2.04
C VAL A 10 -14.21 3.84 0.87
N VAL A 11 -14.23 5.11 0.46
CA VAL A 11 -13.24 5.73 -0.41
C VAL A 11 -12.46 6.73 0.42
N TYR A 12 -11.13 6.71 0.31
CA TYR A 12 -10.25 7.60 1.07
C TYR A 12 -9.00 7.96 0.27
N GLU A 13 -8.27 8.94 0.77
CA GLU A 13 -6.98 9.33 0.23
C GLU A 13 -5.86 9.03 1.23
N ALA A 14 -4.73 8.55 0.74
CA ALA A 14 -3.54 8.27 1.56
C ALA A 14 -2.23 8.45 0.77
N GLY A 15 -1.12 8.47 1.49
CA GLY A 15 0.20 8.77 0.93
C GLY A 15 0.44 10.29 0.79
N GLU A 16 1.66 10.64 0.42
CA GLU A 16 2.13 12.03 0.34
C GLU A 16 1.40 12.83 -0.73
N HIS A 17 0.94 12.14 -1.78
CA HIS A 17 0.31 12.73 -2.95
C HIS A 17 -1.21 12.48 -3.00
N ARG A 18 -1.81 12.06 -1.88
CA ARG A 18 -3.27 11.86 -1.72
C ARG A 18 -3.87 10.93 -2.78
N TYR A 19 -3.23 9.79 -3.03
CA TYR A 19 -3.75 8.77 -3.94
C TYR A 19 -5.10 8.24 -3.45
N LEU A 20 -5.97 7.85 -4.38
CA LEU A 20 -7.33 7.42 -4.08
C LEU A 20 -7.39 5.91 -3.87
N TYR A 21 -8.05 5.47 -2.82
CA TYR A 21 -8.23 4.06 -2.50
C TYR A 21 -9.71 3.75 -2.27
N ARG A 22 -10.07 2.49 -2.44
CA ARG A 22 -11.37 1.94 -2.09
C ARG A 22 -11.23 0.63 -1.34
N THR A 23 -12.10 0.43 -0.37
CA THR A 23 -12.21 -0.83 0.37
C THR A 23 -13.48 -1.58 0.08
N ASP A 24 -13.41 -2.90 0.24
CA ASP A 24 -14.55 -3.81 0.18
C ASP A 24 -15.30 -3.90 1.53
N GLU A 25 -16.26 -4.82 1.61
CA GLU A 25 -17.14 -5.03 2.76
C GLU A 25 -16.45 -5.54 4.04
N VAL A 26 -15.21 -6.00 3.96
CA VAL A 26 -14.40 -6.40 5.12
C VAL A 26 -13.22 -5.46 5.39
N GLY A 27 -13.09 -4.38 4.61
CA GLY A 27 -12.03 -3.38 4.78
C GLY A 27 -10.73 -3.72 4.05
N ARG A 28 -10.74 -4.65 3.08
CA ARG A 28 -9.59 -4.87 2.20
C ARG A 28 -9.57 -3.83 1.11
N ILE A 29 -8.37 -3.37 0.76
CA ILE A 29 -8.21 -2.47 -0.38
C ILE A 29 -8.47 -3.26 -1.66
N ASP A 30 -9.52 -2.89 -2.39
CA ASP A 30 -9.91 -3.56 -3.63
C ASP A 30 -9.59 -2.74 -4.89
N ARG A 31 -9.34 -1.43 -4.72
CA ARG A 31 -8.87 -0.52 -5.78
C ARG A 31 -7.98 0.57 -5.21
N ALA A 32 -7.04 1.00 -6.05
CA ALA A 32 -6.20 2.16 -5.82
C ALA A 32 -5.98 2.87 -7.17
N TYR A 33 -5.99 4.20 -7.15
CA TYR A 33 -5.88 5.04 -8.35
C TYR A 33 -5.05 6.28 -8.08
N ALA A 34 -4.20 6.60 -9.06
CA ALA A 34 -3.47 7.85 -9.17
C ALA A 34 -3.60 8.33 -10.62
N GLU A 35 -3.88 9.63 -10.81
CA GLU A 35 -3.86 10.23 -12.14
C GLU A 35 -2.42 10.24 -12.67
N ASP A 36 -1.49 10.78 -11.87
CA ASP A 36 -0.06 10.76 -12.11
C ASP A 36 0.69 10.25 -10.86
N LEU A 37 1.68 9.38 -11.07
CA LEU A 37 2.61 8.99 -10.02
C LEU A 37 3.65 10.09 -9.80
N GLN A 38 3.84 10.49 -8.55
CA GLN A 38 4.82 11.49 -8.17
C GLN A 38 5.86 10.87 -7.25
N LEU A 39 7.13 11.29 -7.40
CA LEU A 39 8.20 10.84 -6.52
C LEU A 39 7.95 11.34 -5.09
N LYS A 40 8.40 10.55 -4.12
CA LYS A 40 8.31 10.89 -2.70
C LYS A 40 8.95 12.24 -2.37
N LEU A 41 8.39 12.88 -1.35
CA LEU A 41 8.85 14.14 -0.76
C LEU A 41 9.85 13.92 0.37
N HIS A 42 9.90 12.71 0.95
CA HIS A 42 10.80 12.36 2.04
C HIS A 42 12.13 11.75 1.55
N GLU A 43 13.15 11.93 2.38
CA GLU A 43 14.45 11.26 2.24
C GLU A 43 14.43 9.86 2.86
N ASP A 44 15.26 8.95 2.33
CA ASP A 44 15.38 7.55 2.77
C ASP A 44 14.07 6.76 2.70
N ARG A 45 14.11 5.46 3.04
CA ARG A 45 12.94 4.59 3.01
C ARG A 45 12.25 4.55 4.38
N LEU A 46 10.94 4.70 4.41
CA LEU A 46 10.17 4.59 5.65
C LEU A 46 10.01 3.12 6.10
N ARG A 47 9.98 2.93 7.43
CA ARG A 47 9.55 1.65 8.02
C ARG A 47 8.04 1.53 7.86
N HIS A 48 7.59 0.36 7.40
CA HIS A 48 6.17 0.09 7.16
C HIS A 48 5.59 -0.91 8.15
N ASN A 49 4.28 -0.83 8.32
CA ASN A 49 3.50 -1.75 9.15
C ASN A 49 3.42 -3.12 8.48
N SER A 50 3.86 -4.18 9.17
CA SER A 50 3.89 -5.52 8.59
C SER A 50 2.62 -6.34 8.81
N ASN A 51 1.63 -5.83 9.54
CA ASN A 51 0.45 -6.56 10.01
C ASN A 51 -0.78 -6.35 9.11
N THR A 52 -0.66 -6.73 7.84
CA THR A 52 -1.74 -6.65 6.86
C THR A 52 -2.87 -7.63 7.17
N LEU A 53 -4.09 -7.30 6.71
CA LEU A 53 -5.26 -8.18 6.82
C LEU A 53 -5.01 -9.45 5.98
N ASP A 54 -5.51 -10.59 6.46
CA ASP A 54 -5.40 -11.91 5.79
C ASP A 54 -3.96 -12.41 5.56
N LYS A 55 -2.99 -11.92 6.34
CA LYS A 55 -1.58 -12.29 6.15
C LYS A 55 -1.30 -13.74 6.55
N GLU A 56 -0.74 -14.53 5.62
CA GLU A 56 -0.33 -15.91 5.86
C GLU A 56 1.20 -16.05 6.06
N ILE A 57 1.64 -17.24 6.49
CA ILE A 57 3.06 -17.57 6.59
C ILE A 57 3.66 -17.59 5.18
N GLY A 58 4.63 -16.71 4.94
CA GLY A 58 5.26 -16.55 3.63
C GLY A 58 4.87 -15.25 2.93
N ASP A 59 3.86 -14.54 3.45
CA ASP A 59 3.46 -13.24 2.92
C ASP A 59 4.32 -12.09 3.46
N HIS A 60 4.53 -11.12 2.59
CA HIS A 60 5.04 -9.79 2.93
C HIS A 60 3.90 -8.78 2.98
N ALA A 61 4.14 -7.64 3.63
CA ALA A 61 3.29 -6.47 3.47
C ALA A 61 3.73 -5.73 2.20
N GLY A 62 3.04 -6.00 1.10
CA GLY A 62 3.28 -5.36 -0.20
C GLY A 62 2.65 -3.98 -0.22
N HIS A 63 3.39 -2.98 -0.72
CA HIS A 63 2.81 -1.68 -1.01
C HIS A 63 1.97 -1.74 -2.28
N ILE A 64 0.85 -1.02 -2.32
CA ILE A 64 0.13 -0.79 -3.57
C ILE A 64 0.84 0.33 -4.34
N PHE A 65 1.06 1.48 -3.70
CA PHE A 65 2.00 2.49 -4.17
C PHE A 65 3.28 2.41 -3.35
N GLY A 66 4.41 2.16 -4.01
CA GLY A 66 5.71 2.02 -3.36
C GLY A 66 6.18 3.30 -2.63
N ASP A 67 7.12 3.12 -1.71
CA ASP A 67 7.81 4.21 -1.00
C ASP A 67 8.38 5.26 -1.96
N LEU A 68 8.92 4.82 -3.12
CA LEU A 68 9.44 5.69 -4.18
C LEU A 68 8.41 6.73 -4.67
N PHE A 69 7.12 6.36 -4.65
CA PHE A 69 6.02 7.20 -5.10
C PHE A 69 5.29 7.88 -3.94
N GLY A 70 5.86 7.94 -2.73
CA GLY A 70 5.22 8.57 -1.58
C GLY A 70 4.01 7.80 -1.04
N GLY A 71 3.94 6.48 -1.29
CA GLY A 71 2.91 5.63 -0.70
C GLY A 71 2.98 5.61 0.82
N SER A 72 1.81 5.54 1.48
CA SER A 72 1.74 5.44 2.94
C SER A 72 2.42 4.16 3.43
N PRO A 73 3.24 4.19 4.50
CA PRO A 73 3.88 3.00 5.04
C PRO A 73 2.95 2.16 5.93
N GLU A 74 1.63 2.34 5.82
CA GLU A 74 0.64 1.90 6.81
C GLU A 74 -0.46 1.08 6.15
N LEU A 75 -1.37 0.47 6.94
CA LEU A 75 -2.31 -0.53 6.42
C LEU A 75 -3.33 0.02 5.41
N ASP A 76 -3.36 1.34 5.22
CA ASP A 76 -4.13 2.04 4.20
C ASP A 76 -3.52 2.00 2.79
N ASN A 77 -2.34 1.41 2.63
CA ASN A 77 -1.66 1.22 1.36
C ASN A 77 -0.92 -0.14 1.27
N LEU A 78 -1.22 -1.06 2.20
CA LEU A 78 -0.53 -2.34 2.31
C LEU A 78 -1.49 -3.52 2.17
N VAL A 79 -1.05 -4.54 1.43
CA VAL A 79 -1.77 -5.80 1.24
C VAL A 79 -0.87 -6.97 1.57
N SER A 80 -1.47 -8.07 2.03
CA SER A 80 -0.76 -9.34 2.16
C SER A 80 -0.44 -9.85 0.78
N GLN A 81 0.85 -9.99 0.50
CA GLN A 81 1.34 -10.35 -0.82
C GLN A 81 2.39 -11.44 -0.70
N ALA A 82 2.23 -12.51 -1.48
CA ALA A 82 3.21 -13.58 -1.55
C ALA A 82 4.62 -13.01 -1.80
N LYS A 83 5.59 -13.43 -1.00
CA LYS A 83 6.96 -12.90 -1.01
C LYS A 83 7.60 -12.90 -2.39
N ASP A 84 7.42 -13.97 -3.17
CA ASP A 84 8.01 -14.07 -4.50
C ASP A 84 7.43 -13.04 -5.48
N VAL A 85 6.11 -12.81 -5.43
CA VAL A 85 5.40 -11.82 -6.26
C VAL A 85 5.85 -10.39 -5.92
N ASN A 86 6.00 -10.10 -4.63
CA ASN A 86 6.49 -8.80 -4.15
C ASN A 86 7.93 -8.52 -4.59
N LEU A 87 8.82 -9.52 -4.46
CA LEU A 87 10.26 -9.32 -4.69
C LEU A 87 10.70 -9.37 -6.14
N LYS A 88 9.90 -9.95 -7.06
CA LYS A 88 10.27 -10.14 -8.47
C LYS A 88 9.40 -9.31 -9.40
N GLU A 89 8.15 -9.71 -9.63
CA GLU A 89 7.29 -9.13 -10.65
C GLU A 89 6.99 -7.66 -10.39
N TYR A 90 6.53 -7.33 -9.18
CA TYR A 90 6.22 -5.93 -8.84
C TYR A 90 7.46 -5.06 -8.77
N ARG A 91 8.55 -5.57 -8.16
CA ARG A 91 9.83 -4.84 -8.13
C ARG A 91 10.35 -4.48 -9.53
N ARG A 92 10.11 -5.33 -10.54
CA ARG A 92 10.50 -5.02 -11.92
C ARG A 92 9.67 -3.87 -12.48
N ILE A 93 8.34 -3.94 -12.36
CA ILE A 93 7.42 -2.89 -12.84
C ILE A 93 7.68 -1.55 -12.15
N GLU A 94 8.02 -1.54 -10.86
CA GLU A 94 8.31 -0.31 -10.10
C GLU A 94 9.62 0.37 -10.50
N ARG A 95 10.53 -0.32 -11.20
CA ARG A 95 11.89 0.16 -11.51
C ARG A 95 12.17 0.36 -12.99
N ASP A 96 11.24 -0.05 -13.86
CA ASP A 96 11.27 0.23 -15.30
C ASP A 96 10.76 1.67 -15.56
#